data_AF-R1DDH7-F1
#
_entry.id   AF-R1DDH7-F1
#
_cell.length_a   1.000
_cell.length_b   1.000
_cell.length_c   1.000
_cell.angle_alpha   90.00
_cell.angle_beta   90.00
_cell.angle_gamma   90.00
#
_symmetry.space_group_name_H-M   'P 1'
#
loop_
_entity.id
_entity.type
_entity.pdbx_description
1 polymer ?
#
loop_
_entity_poly.entity_id
_entity_poly.type
_entity_poly.pdbx_seq_one_letter_code
_entity_poly.pdbx_strand_id
1 'polypeptide(L)'
;MGSPPEPHDKISYVTDIEGNWEFFVRFIDLSEALSLIALPAHGSPAAQVDLQDGWQLVVGGDCCDKGGAVGGSIRVVSTLVELKRRYPTRVTLILGNRDVNKMRMTSELSEGQLAHERLSTIPGPYWVPESKRVAPCAFLRATAAQQLGRAGLAASLSVAELASGYNTLPNRLRWMLKETMGADGEFERRRAEIALLRGSDAEHALAVRKAAESSESEARDGRRPRPSSRAEAALGVTDAEVCESFVSSVAPGGFMRGLLDAGQLACIIGSTLFLHGGVQSRGGCALGRVPGREGEVQSPREWADALNAWYAEQRADWHARPGWEDESSGPSFAADKTAQGWASLRGGHALMDYARVPP
;
A
#
# COMPACT_ATOMS: atom_id res chain seq x y z
N MET A 1 13.87 1.67 41.89
CA MET A 1 12.86 0.81 41.25
C MET A 1 11.82 1.74 40.66
N GLY A 2 11.76 1.85 39.33
CA GLY A 2 10.73 2.67 38.68
C GLY A 2 9.36 2.05 38.92
N SER A 3 8.35 2.87 39.19
CA SER A 3 6.97 2.44 39.30
C SER A 3 6.57 1.58 38.09
N PRO A 4 5.72 0.54 38.27
CA PRO A 4 5.16 -0.19 37.14
C PRO A 4 4.47 0.82 36.20
N PRO A 5 4.59 0.67 34.87
CA PRO A 5 3.92 1.56 33.94
C PRO A 5 2.41 1.53 34.21
N GLU A 6 1.82 2.71 34.37
CA GLU A 6 0.37 2.90 34.48
C GLU A 6 -0.33 2.16 33.32
N PRO A 7 -1.42 1.42 33.58
CA PRO A 7 -2.19 0.79 32.51
C PRO A 7 -2.62 1.86 31.49
N HIS A 8 -2.39 1.58 30.21
CA HIS A 8 -2.77 2.50 29.15
C HIS A 8 -4.27 2.38 28.88
N ASP A 9 -5.07 3.18 29.58
CA ASP A 9 -6.53 3.06 29.63
C ASP A 9 -7.26 3.60 28.39
N LYS A 10 -6.56 4.35 27.51
CA LYS A 10 -7.18 5.04 26.37
C LYS A 10 -6.60 4.57 25.05
N ILE A 11 -7.47 4.35 24.07
CA ILE A 11 -7.08 3.93 22.71
C ILE A 11 -7.54 4.99 21.71
N SER A 12 -6.61 5.49 20.91
CA SER A 12 -6.88 6.24 19.70
C SER A 12 -6.79 5.28 18.51
N TYR A 13 -7.80 5.27 17.65
CA TYR A 13 -7.89 4.34 16.51
C TYR A 13 -8.12 5.11 15.22
N VAL A 14 -7.36 4.76 14.18
CA VAL A 14 -7.52 5.27 12.81
C VAL A 14 -7.27 4.12 11.83
N THR A 15 -8.00 4.06 10.73
CA THR A 15 -7.84 3.03 9.69
C THR A 15 -8.07 3.65 8.33
N ASP A 16 -7.65 2.95 7.27
CA ASP A 16 -7.93 3.31 5.88
C ASP A 16 -7.51 4.75 5.60
N ILE A 17 -6.31 5.10 6.09
CA ILE A 17 -5.69 6.39 5.80
C ILE A 17 -5.51 6.52 4.29
N GLU A 18 -5.26 5.39 3.60
CA GLU A 18 -5.12 5.27 2.16
C GLU A 18 -4.30 6.44 1.59
N GLY A 19 -3.06 6.58 2.11
CA GLY A 19 -2.09 7.58 1.67
C GLY A 19 -2.56 9.03 1.76
N ASN A 20 -3.70 9.32 2.39
CA ASN A 20 -4.29 10.65 2.44
C ASN A 20 -3.63 11.47 3.55
N TRP A 21 -2.58 12.21 3.18
CA TRP A 21 -1.81 13.02 4.11
C TRP A 21 -2.66 14.06 4.83
N GLU A 22 -3.57 14.73 4.11
CA GLU A 22 -4.41 15.77 4.68
C GLU A 22 -5.42 15.21 5.70
N PHE A 23 -5.98 14.02 5.42
CA PHE A 23 -6.80 13.29 6.38
C PHE A 23 -6.00 12.92 7.63
N PHE A 24 -4.78 12.40 7.44
CA PHE A 24 -3.94 11.98 8.57
C PHE A 24 -3.53 13.15 9.47
N VAL A 25 -3.14 14.29 8.89
CA VAL A 25 -2.86 15.51 9.65
C VAL A 25 -4.11 15.99 10.40
N ARG A 26 -5.26 16.04 9.73
CA ARG A 26 -6.51 16.43 10.40
C ARG A 26 -6.90 15.48 11.54
N PHE A 27 -6.65 14.18 11.38
CA PHE A 27 -6.83 13.21 12.45
C PHE A 27 -5.91 13.52 13.64
N ILE A 28 -4.64 13.83 13.39
CA ILE A 28 -3.70 14.24 14.45
C ILE A 28 -4.19 15.52 15.14
N ASP A 29 -4.60 16.54 14.39
CA ASP A 29 -5.03 17.83 14.92
C ASP A 29 -6.29 17.72 15.80
N LEU A 30 -7.18 16.78 15.50
CA LEU A 30 -8.40 16.51 16.29
C LEU A 30 -8.19 15.51 17.43
N SER A 31 -7.02 14.88 17.51
CA SER A 31 -6.75 13.80 18.46
C SER A 31 -6.30 14.35 19.82
N GLU A 32 -6.90 13.84 20.89
CA GLU A 32 -6.37 14.04 22.26
C GLU A 32 -5.09 13.22 22.52
N ALA A 33 -4.84 12.20 21.70
CA ALA A 33 -3.73 11.27 21.87
C ALA A 33 -2.46 11.73 21.16
N LEU A 34 -2.58 12.51 20.08
CA LEU A 34 -1.46 12.83 19.21
C LEU A 34 -1.22 14.34 19.16
N SER A 35 0.02 14.73 18.91
CA SER A 35 0.36 16.13 18.68
C SER A 35 1.39 16.26 17.56
N LEU A 36 1.06 17.04 16.54
CA LEU A 36 1.97 17.33 15.43
C LEU A 36 3.02 18.35 15.90
N ILE A 37 4.28 17.92 15.95
CA ILE A 37 5.41 18.76 16.38
C ILE A 37 6.07 19.45 15.18
N ALA A 38 6.27 18.70 14.09
CA ALA A 38 6.85 19.21 12.86
C ALA A 38 6.34 18.43 11.64
N LEU A 39 6.13 19.15 10.53
CA LEU A 39 5.81 18.54 9.24
C LEU A 39 7.05 17.86 8.62
N PRO A 40 6.88 16.98 7.63
CA PRO A 40 7.98 16.42 6.86
C PRO A 40 8.86 17.52 6.27
N ALA A 41 10.16 17.26 6.22
CA ALA A 41 11.17 18.19 5.70
C ALA A 41 12.07 17.49 4.69
N HIS A 42 12.88 18.25 3.96
CA HIS A 42 13.82 17.67 3.00
C HIS A 42 14.72 16.59 3.65
N GLY A 43 14.75 15.39 3.07
CA GLY A 43 15.49 14.25 3.61
C GLY A 43 14.85 13.53 4.80
N SER A 44 13.74 14.05 5.36
CA SER A 44 12.96 13.40 6.42
C SER A 44 11.48 13.34 6.03
N PRO A 45 11.05 12.28 5.34
CA PRO A 45 9.67 12.15 4.87
C PRO A 45 8.64 11.99 6.00
N ALA A 46 9.07 11.64 7.21
CA ALA A 46 8.20 11.55 8.38
C ALA A 46 7.97 12.94 9.01
N ALA A 47 6.71 13.26 9.33
CA ALA A 47 6.40 14.24 10.35
C ALA A 47 6.84 13.75 11.75
N GLN A 48 7.18 14.71 12.60
CA GLN A 48 7.38 14.46 14.03
C GLN A 48 6.02 14.57 14.74
N VAL A 49 5.59 13.46 15.32
CA VAL A 49 4.33 13.35 16.05
C VAL A 49 4.64 12.74 17.42
N ASP A 50 4.09 13.34 18.47
CA ASP A 50 4.17 12.82 19.84
C ASP A 50 2.87 12.10 20.21
N LEU A 51 2.99 11.02 20.98
CA LEU A 51 1.87 10.28 21.58
C LEU A 51 1.78 10.62 23.08
N GLN A 52 0.68 11.26 23.47
CA GLN A 52 0.41 11.74 24.83
C GLN A 52 0.33 10.58 25.81
N ASP A 53 0.87 10.73 27.03
CA ASP A 53 0.90 9.68 28.05
C ASP A 53 -0.48 9.10 28.40
N GLY A 54 -0.51 7.81 28.76
CA GLY A 54 -1.75 7.06 29.02
C GLY A 54 -2.50 6.59 27.77
N TRP A 55 -2.12 7.04 26.57
CA TRP A 55 -2.75 6.61 25.31
C TRP A 55 -2.00 5.46 24.61
N GLN A 56 -2.76 4.60 23.93
CA GLN A 56 -2.28 3.72 22.87
C GLN A 56 -2.82 4.22 21.53
N LEU A 57 -2.03 4.07 20.47
CA LEU A 57 -2.45 4.29 19.10
C LEU A 57 -2.58 2.93 18.39
N VAL A 58 -3.73 2.66 17.79
CA VAL A 58 -3.93 1.51 16.91
C VAL A 58 -4.25 2.03 15.51
N VAL A 59 -3.39 1.70 14.55
CA VAL A 59 -3.67 1.94 13.13
C VAL A 59 -4.22 0.66 12.52
N GLY A 60 -5.42 0.73 11.95
CA GLY A 60 -6.23 -0.41 11.49
C GLY A 60 -5.90 -0.97 10.10
N GLY A 61 -4.82 -0.51 9.48
CA GLY A 61 -4.39 -0.95 8.15
C GLY A 61 -4.85 -0.05 7.01
N ASP A 62 -4.47 -0.44 5.80
CA ASP A 62 -4.65 0.30 4.54
C ASP A 62 -4.12 1.73 4.66
N CYS A 63 -2.83 1.84 5.03
CA CYS A 63 -2.15 3.11 5.28
C CYS A 63 -1.71 3.83 4.00
N CYS A 64 -1.59 3.10 2.88
CA CYS A 64 -1.02 3.56 1.62
C CYS A 64 -2.01 3.46 0.45
N ASP A 65 -1.59 3.93 -0.73
CA ASP A 65 -2.37 4.07 -1.98
C ASP A 65 -3.41 5.19 -1.93
N LYS A 66 -4.23 5.39 -2.99
CA LYS A 66 -5.34 6.38 -3.17
C LYS A 66 -5.04 7.86 -2.95
N GLY A 67 -4.28 8.22 -1.93
CA GLY A 67 -3.78 9.54 -1.63
C GLY A 67 -4.86 10.58 -1.30
N GLY A 68 -4.40 11.79 -1.04
CA GLY A 68 -5.25 12.97 -0.90
C GLY A 68 -5.06 13.97 -2.04
N ALA A 69 -4.89 15.25 -1.72
CA ALA A 69 -4.69 16.28 -2.72
C ALA A 69 -3.34 16.12 -3.47
N VAL A 70 -2.28 15.74 -2.73
CA VAL A 70 -0.95 15.46 -3.28
C VAL A 70 -0.40 14.16 -2.68
N GLY A 71 -0.81 12.99 -3.20
CA GLY A 71 -0.34 11.69 -2.69
C GLY A 71 -0.30 11.62 -1.15
N GLY A 72 0.71 10.94 -0.58
CA GLY A 72 0.92 10.91 0.87
C GLY A 72 1.39 9.56 1.42
N SER A 73 1.40 8.50 0.60
CA SER A 73 1.86 7.16 0.98
C SER A 73 3.25 7.19 1.62
N ILE A 74 4.20 7.98 1.09
CA ILE A 74 5.55 8.09 1.66
C ILE A 74 5.44 8.72 3.07
N ARG A 75 4.82 9.90 3.17
CA ARG A 75 4.77 10.67 4.42
C ARG A 75 3.99 9.95 5.53
N VAL A 76 2.81 9.44 5.21
CA VAL A 76 1.95 8.68 6.15
C VAL A 76 2.73 7.50 6.72
N VAL A 77 3.23 6.63 5.85
CA VAL A 77 3.86 5.39 6.30
C VAL A 77 5.17 5.67 7.04
N SER A 78 6.00 6.61 6.56
CA SER A 78 7.21 7.02 7.27
C SER A 78 6.90 7.56 8.68
N THR A 79 5.87 8.38 8.85
CA THR A 79 5.45 8.85 10.19
C THR A 79 4.97 7.71 11.09
N LEU A 80 4.17 6.78 10.56
CA LEU A 80 3.66 5.65 11.36
C LEU A 80 4.77 4.71 11.82
N VAL A 81 5.73 4.41 10.94
CA VAL A 81 6.90 3.58 11.28
C VAL A 81 7.76 4.27 12.35
N GLU A 82 7.97 5.59 12.23
CA GLU A 82 8.72 6.37 13.22
C GLU A 82 8.01 6.41 14.58
N LEU A 83 6.69 6.62 14.59
CA LEU A 83 5.88 6.52 15.81
C LEU A 83 6.01 5.15 16.47
N LYS A 84 5.92 4.07 15.68
CA LYS A 84 6.10 2.70 16.18
C LYS A 84 7.50 2.47 16.75
N ARG A 85 8.53 3.02 16.12
CA ARG A 85 9.91 2.95 16.62
C ARG A 85 10.08 3.69 17.94
N ARG A 86 9.48 4.88 18.08
CA ARG A 86 9.56 5.71 19.29
C ARG A 86 8.71 5.16 20.45
N TYR A 87 7.57 4.55 20.14
CA TYR A 87 6.60 4.05 21.10
C TYR A 87 6.23 2.57 20.86
N PRO A 88 7.20 1.64 20.98
CA PRO A 88 7.05 0.26 20.49
C PRO A 88 5.94 -0.54 21.17
N THR A 89 5.61 -0.24 22.42
CA THR A 89 4.55 -0.92 23.19
C THR A 89 3.21 -0.19 23.15
N ARG A 90 3.17 1.05 22.66
CA ARG A 90 1.98 1.91 22.68
C ARG A 90 1.41 2.20 21.31
N VAL A 91 2.17 1.93 20.25
CA VAL A 91 1.71 2.02 18.86
C VAL A 91 1.58 0.61 18.29
N THR A 92 0.41 0.31 17.76
CA THR A 92 0.11 -0.94 17.06
C THR A 92 -0.23 -0.64 15.62
N LEU A 93 0.44 -1.31 14.69
CA LEU A 93 0.18 -1.20 13.26
C LEU A 93 -0.45 -2.51 12.79
N ILE A 94 -1.75 -2.49 12.54
CA ILE A 94 -2.45 -3.57 11.86
C ILE A 94 -2.22 -3.39 10.35
N LEU A 95 -1.98 -4.48 9.63
CA LEU A 95 -1.75 -4.46 8.19
C LEU A 95 -3.03 -4.78 7.44
N GLY A 96 -3.38 -3.90 6.50
CA GLY A 96 -4.48 -4.12 5.57
C GLY A 96 -4.03 -4.76 4.26
N ASN A 97 -4.99 -5.06 3.39
CA ASN A 97 -4.69 -5.66 2.09
C ASN A 97 -3.80 -4.76 1.23
N ARG A 98 -4.00 -3.44 1.25
CA ARG A 98 -3.19 -2.50 0.46
C ARG A 98 -1.73 -2.52 0.90
N ASP A 99 -1.50 -2.59 2.22
CA ASP A 99 -0.16 -2.60 2.80
C ASP A 99 0.59 -3.88 2.41
N VAL A 100 -0.03 -5.05 2.64
CA VAL A 100 0.57 -6.37 2.34
C VAL A 100 0.81 -6.55 0.83
N ASN A 101 -0.09 -6.06 -0.02
CA ASN A 101 0.06 -6.19 -1.47
C ASN A 101 1.35 -5.55 -2.02
N LYS A 102 1.99 -4.61 -1.30
CA LYS A 102 3.28 -4.04 -1.73
C LYS A 102 4.40 -5.07 -1.76
N MET A 103 4.32 -6.15 -0.98
CA MET A 103 5.26 -7.26 -1.06
C MET A 103 5.35 -7.86 -2.48
N ARG A 104 4.28 -7.77 -3.28
CA ARG A 104 4.26 -8.28 -4.66
C ARG A 104 5.25 -7.56 -5.57
N MET A 105 5.63 -6.31 -5.26
CA MET A 105 6.51 -5.49 -6.09
C MET A 105 7.91 -6.11 -6.26
N THR A 106 8.42 -6.84 -5.28
CA THR A 106 9.75 -7.46 -5.37
C THR A 106 9.83 -8.61 -6.37
N SER A 107 8.71 -9.28 -6.66
CA SER A 107 8.66 -10.42 -7.57
C SER A 107 7.96 -10.10 -8.89
N GLU A 108 6.88 -9.32 -8.88
CA GLU A 108 6.06 -9.07 -10.08
C GLU A 108 6.59 -7.95 -10.98
N LEU A 109 7.56 -7.18 -10.49
CA LEU A 109 8.27 -6.14 -11.26
C LEU A 109 9.71 -6.56 -11.64
N SER A 110 10.10 -7.82 -11.41
CA SER A 110 11.43 -8.29 -11.83
C SER A 110 11.58 -8.27 -13.35
N GLU A 111 12.82 -8.19 -13.83
CA GLU A 111 13.12 -8.08 -15.26
C GLU A 111 12.51 -9.24 -16.06
N GLY A 112 12.65 -10.48 -15.57
CA GLY A 112 12.04 -11.65 -16.19
C GLY A 112 10.50 -11.58 -16.28
N GLN A 113 9.81 -10.90 -15.36
CA GLN A 113 8.36 -10.70 -15.45
C GLN A 113 7.94 -9.65 -16.49
N LEU A 114 8.87 -8.79 -16.90
CA LEU A 114 8.67 -7.79 -17.96
C LEU A 114 9.01 -8.33 -19.36
N ALA A 115 9.49 -9.57 -19.47
CA ALA A 115 9.89 -10.17 -20.73
C ALA A 115 8.74 -10.20 -21.76
N HIS A 116 9.07 -9.91 -23.03
CA HIS A 116 8.10 -9.71 -24.11
C HIS A 116 7.21 -10.94 -24.34
N GLU A 117 7.79 -12.13 -24.27
CA GLU A 117 7.13 -13.42 -24.44
C GLU A 117 6.09 -13.73 -23.36
N ARG A 118 6.17 -13.09 -22.20
CA ARG A 118 5.20 -13.27 -21.10
C ARG A 118 3.98 -12.38 -21.22
N LEU A 119 4.04 -11.33 -22.03
CA LEU A 119 2.98 -10.32 -22.09
C LEU A 119 1.60 -10.94 -22.42
N SER A 120 1.55 -11.87 -23.37
CA SER A 120 0.33 -12.57 -23.78
C SER A 120 -0.10 -13.70 -22.85
N THR A 121 0.77 -14.18 -21.96
CA THR A 121 0.49 -15.32 -21.08
C THR A 121 -0.13 -14.91 -19.76
N ILE A 122 -0.15 -13.60 -19.44
CA ILE A 122 -0.67 -13.08 -18.18
C ILE A 122 -2.18 -12.80 -18.32
N PRO A 123 -3.06 -13.59 -17.68
CA PRO A 123 -4.52 -13.47 -17.84
C PRO A 123 -5.14 -12.30 -17.06
N GLY A 124 -4.35 -11.65 -16.19
CA GLY A 124 -4.85 -10.69 -15.20
C GLY A 124 -5.34 -11.37 -13.91
N PRO A 125 -5.68 -10.59 -12.87
CA PRO A 125 -5.87 -11.09 -11.51
C PRO A 125 -6.97 -12.13 -11.40
N TYR A 126 -6.61 -13.37 -11.07
CA TYR A 126 -7.55 -14.48 -11.06
C TYR A 126 -8.66 -14.35 -9.99
N TRP A 127 -8.45 -13.54 -8.96
CA TRP A 127 -9.45 -13.24 -7.92
C TRP A 127 -10.50 -12.21 -8.36
N VAL A 128 -10.28 -11.53 -9.49
CA VAL A 128 -11.30 -10.68 -10.13
C VAL A 128 -12.17 -11.57 -11.04
N PRO A 129 -13.50 -11.38 -11.11
CA PRO A 129 -14.35 -12.11 -12.04
C PRO A 129 -13.83 -11.99 -13.48
N GLU A 130 -13.82 -13.11 -14.23
CA GLU A 130 -13.22 -13.17 -15.58
C GLU A 130 -13.74 -12.07 -16.52
N SER A 131 -15.04 -11.75 -16.44
CA SER A 131 -15.69 -10.69 -17.22
C SER A 131 -15.21 -9.26 -16.90
N LYS A 132 -14.51 -9.07 -15.78
CA LYS A 132 -13.95 -7.78 -15.35
C LYS A 132 -12.41 -7.75 -15.36
N ARG A 133 -11.74 -8.88 -15.64
CA ARG A 133 -10.27 -8.96 -15.63
C ARG A 133 -9.69 -8.11 -16.75
N VAL A 134 -8.70 -7.30 -16.41
CA VAL A 134 -7.89 -6.56 -17.39
C VAL A 134 -6.49 -7.16 -17.40
N ALA A 135 -6.19 -7.92 -18.45
CA ALA A 135 -4.84 -8.40 -18.71
C ALA A 135 -3.89 -7.24 -19.10
N PRO A 136 -2.57 -7.37 -18.87
CA PRO A 136 -1.60 -6.35 -19.25
C PRO A 136 -1.68 -5.98 -20.73
N CYS A 137 -1.84 -6.96 -21.64
CA CYS A 137 -2.08 -6.71 -23.06
C CYS A 137 -3.23 -5.72 -23.32
N ALA A 138 -4.37 -5.93 -22.66
CA ALA A 138 -5.55 -5.09 -22.82
C ALA A 138 -5.30 -3.68 -22.28
N PHE A 139 -4.65 -3.58 -21.12
CA PHE A 139 -4.25 -2.30 -20.54
C PHE A 139 -3.29 -1.52 -21.45
N LEU A 140 -2.25 -2.17 -21.97
CA LEU A 140 -1.27 -1.52 -22.86
C LEU A 140 -1.89 -1.05 -24.17
N ARG A 141 -2.87 -1.78 -24.73
CA ARG A 141 -3.64 -1.30 -25.89
C ARG A 141 -4.42 -0.04 -25.57
N ALA A 142 -5.07 0.03 -24.41
CA ALA A 142 -5.78 1.23 -23.99
C ALA A 142 -4.82 2.42 -23.79
N THR A 143 -3.65 2.17 -23.19
CA THR A 143 -2.58 3.18 -23.04
C THR A 143 -2.09 3.67 -24.41
N ALA A 144 -1.83 2.77 -25.36
CA ALA A 144 -1.44 3.13 -26.72
C ALA A 144 -2.52 3.95 -27.43
N ALA A 145 -3.80 3.60 -27.26
CA ALA A 145 -4.93 4.33 -27.83
C ALA A 145 -4.95 5.78 -27.35
N GLN A 146 -4.74 5.98 -26.05
CA GLN A 146 -4.70 7.30 -25.44
C GLN A 146 -3.50 8.11 -25.92
N GLN A 147 -2.30 7.52 -25.98
CA GLN A 147 -1.08 8.22 -26.38
C GLN A 147 -1.06 8.59 -27.88
N LEU A 148 -1.60 7.72 -28.74
CA LEU A 148 -1.66 7.97 -30.17
C LEU A 148 -2.83 8.88 -30.58
N GLY A 149 -3.79 9.15 -29.68
CA GLY A 149 -5.01 9.90 -29.99
C GLY A 149 -5.89 9.24 -31.08
N ARG A 150 -5.68 7.96 -31.35
CA ARG A 150 -6.33 7.20 -32.43
C ARG A 150 -6.71 5.80 -31.95
N ALA A 151 -7.87 5.68 -31.32
CA ALA A 151 -8.34 4.42 -30.72
C ALA A 151 -8.35 3.23 -31.69
N GLY A 152 -8.68 3.46 -32.97
CA GLY A 152 -8.69 2.42 -34.00
C GLY A 152 -7.29 1.84 -34.32
N LEU A 153 -6.23 2.65 -34.25
CA LEU A 153 -4.86 2.21 -34.56
C LEU A 153 -4.24 1.40 -33.42
N ALA A 154 -4.55 1.76 -32.18
CA ALA A 154 -4.06 1.02 -31.01
C ALA A 154 -4.73 -0.36 -30.85
N ALA A 155 -5.99 -0.50 -31.29
CA ALA A 155 -6.66 -1.79 -31.35
C ALA A 155 -6.01 -2.75 -32.36
N SER A 156 -5.37 -2.23 -33.41
CA SER A 156 -4.68 -3.03 -34.43
C SER A 156 -3.24 -3.44 -34.06
N LEU A 157 -2.67 -2.93 -32.96
CA LEU A 157 -1.31 -3.30 -32.55
C LEU A 157 -1.23 -4.80 -32.20
N SER A 158 -0.26 -5.47 -32.83
CA SER A 158 0.14 -6.83 -32.51
C SER A 158 0.76 -6.91 -31.10
N VAL A 159 0.82 -8.11 -30.54
CA VAL A 159 1.47 -8.33 -29.24
C VAL A 159 2.95 -7.92 -29.29
N ALA A 160 3.62 -8.16 -30.42
CA ALA A 160 5.03 -7.79 -30.60
C ALA A 160 5.24 -6.26 -30.57
N GLU A 161 4.35 -5.49 -31.20
CA GLU A 161 4.40 -4.02 -31.18
C GLU A 161 4.06 -3.45 -29.80
N LEU A 162 3.12 -4.06 -29.07
CA LEU A 162 2.83 -3.69 -27.69
C LEU A 162 4.02 -3.99 -26.77
N ALA A 163 4.65 -5.15 -26.95
CA ALA A 163 5.80 -5.56 -26.17
C ALA A 163 6.97 -4.59 -26.36
N SER A 164 7.33 -4.27 -27.61
CA SER A 164 8.47 -3.39 -27.91
C SER A 164 8.20 -1.91 -27.60
N GLY A 165 6.97 -1.43 -27.76
CA GLY A 165 6.64 -0.01 -27.63
C GLY A 165 6.05 0.41 -26.28
N TYR A 166 5.38 -0.50 -25.57
CA TYR A 166 4.52 -0.14 -24.43
C TYR A 166 4.72 -0.99 -23.18
N ASN A 167 5.31 -2.18 -23.28
CA ASN A 167 5.55 -3.06 -22.12
C ASN A 167 6.76 -2.62 -21.31
N THR A 168 6.65 -1.44 -20.70
CA THR A 168 7.69 -0.83 -19.88
C THR A 168 7.38 -1.01 -18.40
N LEU A 169 8.40 -0.94 -17.54
CA LEU A 169 8.22 -0.98 -16.09
C LEU A 169 7.17 0.05 -15.59
N PRO A 170 7.19 1.33 -16.01
CA PRO A 170 6.16 2.29 -15.61
C PRO A 170 4.73 1.88 -15.99
N ASN A 171 4.52 1.37 -17.21
CA ASN A 171 3.19 0.94 -17.64
C ASN A 171 2.73 -0.32 -16.92
N ARG A 172 3.64 -1.25 -16.65
CA ARG A 172 3.37 -2.45 -15.86
C ARG A 172 3.05 -2.13 -14.40
N LEU A 173 3.74 -1.16 -13.82
CA LEU A 173 3.43 -0.67 -12.48
C LEU A 173 2.07 0.05 -12.42
N ARG A 174 1.75 0.91 -13.40
CA ARG A 174 0.42 1.54 -13.52
C ARG A 174 -0.69 0.49 -13.62
N TRP A 175 -0.51 -0.52 -14.47
CA TRP A 175 -1.43 -1.65 -14.58
C TRP A 175 -1.59 -2.38 -13.24
N MET A 176 -0.48 -2.73 -12.59
CA MET A 176 -0.50 -3.47 -11.32
C MET A 176 -1.22 -2.69 -10.22
N LEU A 177 -0.93 -1.39 -10.08
CA LEU A 177 -1.60 -0.51 -9.13
C LEU A 177 -3.11 -0.42 -9.40
N LYS A 178 -3.50 -0.15 -10.64
CA LYS A 178 -4.90 0.03 -11.01
C LYS A 178 -5.70 -1.26 -10.96
N GLU A 179 -5.27 -2.26 -11.73
CA GLU A 179 -6.08 -3.44 -12.04
C GLU A 179 -5.91 -4.56 -10.99
N THR A 180 -4.85 -4.52 -10.17
CA THR A 180 -4.55 -5.62 -9.22
C THR A 180 -4.44 -5.21 -7.76
N MET A 181 -4.32 -3.91 -7.47
CA MET A 181 -4.21 -3.38 -6.11
C MET A 181 -5.30 -2.34 -5.78
N GLY A 182 -6.20 -2.04 -6.72
CA GLY A 182 -7.27 -1.06 -6.52
C GLY A 182 -6.76 0.36 -6.24
N ALA A 183 -5.53 0.69 -6.65
CA ALA A 183 -4.79 1.90 -6.37
C ALA A 183 -4.68 2.82 -7.60
N ASP A 184 -5.78 2.99 -8.35
CA ASP A 184 -5.79 3.79 -9.58
C ASP A 184 -5.29 5.22 -9.33
N GLY A 185 -4.43 5.72 -10.22
CA GLY A 185 -3.77 7.03 -10.11
C GLY A 185 -2.61 7.11 -9.11
N GLU A 186 -2.27 6.03 -8.39
CA GLU A 186 -1.24 6.11 -7.33
C GLU A 186 0.16 6.39 -7.89
N PHE A 187 0.43 5.99 -9.12
CA PHE A 187 1.67 6.33 -9.81
C PHE A 187 1.88 7.84 -9.90
N GLU A 188 0.86 8.59 -10.34
CA GLU A 188 0.98 10.04 -10.53
C GLU A 188 0.93 10.80 -9.21
N ARG A 189 0.20 10.29 -8.23
CA ARG A 189 0.23 10.82 -6.86
C ARG A 189 1.58 10.62 -6.19
N ARG A 190 2.21 9.46 -6.39
CA ARG A 190 3.59 9.21 -5.94
C ARG A 190 4.56 10.20 -6.58
N ARG A 191 4.41 10.48 -7.89
CA ARG A 191 5.19 11.50 -8.58
C ARG A 191 5.05 12.87 -7.91
N ALA A 192 3.81 13.30 -7.69
CA ALA A 192 3.52 14.59 -7.09
C ALA A 192 4.05 14.68 -5.64
N GLU A 193 4.00 13.58 -4.88
CA GLU A 193 4.57 13.49 -3.54
C GLU A 193 6.11 13.58 -3.56
N ILE A 194 6.79 12.87 -4.46
CA ILE A 194 8.26 12.96 -4.62
C ILE A 194 8.67 14.39 -4.96
N ALA A 195 7.96 15.00 -5.91
CA ALA A 195 8.19 16.38 -6.33
C ALA A 195 8.06 17.34 -5.13
N LEU A 196 7.02 17.15 -4.32
CA LEU A 196 6.77 17.92 -3.11
C LEU A 196 7.87 17.74 -2.06
N LEU A 197 8.30 16.50 -1.80
CA LEU A 197 9.37 16.21 -0.83
C LEU A 197 10.73 16.77 -1.29
N ARG A 198 10.96 16.92 -2.60
CA ARG A 198 12.16 17.58 -3.17
C ARG A 198 12.12 19.11 -3.02
N GLY A 199 10.94 19.73 -3.14
CA GLY A 199 10.77 21.18 -3.12
C GLY A 199 10.41 21.81 -1.77
N SER A 200 10.29 21.02 -0.71
CA SER A 200 9.81 21.49 0.59
C SER A 200 10.90 22.16 1.42
N ASP A 201 11.01 23.48 1.28
CA ASP A 201 11.45 24.37 2.39
C ASP A 201 10.53 25.59 2.64
N ALA A 202 9.68 26.06 1.70
CA ALA A 202 8.86 27.27 1.98
C ALA A 202 7.48 27.35 1.32
N GLU A 203 7.33 27.00 0.05
CA GLU A 203 6.09 27.28 -0.69
C GLU A 203 4.95 26.29 -0.38
N HIS A 204 5.28 25.03 -0.07
CA HIS A 204 4.27 24.00 0.19
C HIS A 204 3.63 24.12 1.58
N ALA A 205 4.40 24.48 2.63
CA ALA A 205 3.84 24.78 3.95
C ALA A 205 2.83 25.94 3.90
N LEU A 206 3.07 26.92 3.03
CA LEU A 206 2.14 28.02 2.76
C LEU A 206 0.92 27.56 1.94
N ALA A 207 1.09 26.63 0.99
CA ALA A 207 0.00 26.08 0.20
C ALA A 207 -0.95 25.18 1.01
N VAL A 208 -0.43 24.35 1.92
CA VAL A 208 -1.24 23.50 2.82
C VAL A 208 -2.03 24.35 3.81
N ARG A 209 -1.41 25.38 4.41
CA ARG A 209 -2.13 26.34 5.25
C ARG A 209 -3.26 27.04 4.50
N LYS A 210 -2.99 27.54 3.29
CA LYS A 210 -4.01 28.17 2.45
C LYS A 210 -5.13 27.22 2.03
N ALA A 211 -4.82 25.95 1.75
CA ALA A 211 -5.82 24.94 1.38
C ALA A 211 -6.71 24.53 2.56
N ALA A 212 -6.14 24.47 3.78
CA ALA A 212 -6.91 24.25 5.00
C ALA A 212 -7.85 25.44 5.27
N GLU A 213 -7.35 26.68 5.16
CA GLU A 213 -8.14 27.91 5.34
C GLU A 213 -9.22 28.10 4.26
N SER A 214 -8.96 27.69 3.00
CA SER A 214 -9.95 27.79 1.92
C SER A 214 -11.06 26.74 2.03
N SER A 215 -10.78 25.57 2.63
CA SER A 215 -11.76 24.50 2.81
C SER A 215 -12.87 24.83 3.81
N GLU A 216 -12.62 25.75 4.77
CA GLU A 216 -13.64 26.30 5.67
C GLU A 216 -14.56 27.32 4.98
N SER A 217 -14.04 28.03 3.98
CA SER A 217 -14.77 29.01 3.16
C SER A 217 -15.62 28.34 2.06
N GLU A 218 -15.10 27.29 1.42
CA GLU A 218 -15.71 26.65 0.24
C GLU A 218 -16.74 25.55 0.57
N ALA A 219 -16.85 25.11 1.83
CA ALA A 219 -17.94 24.27 2.31
C ALA A 219 -19.33 24.94 2.18
N ARG A 220 -19.40 26.22 1.76
CA ARG A 220 -20.62 26.95 1.41
C ARG A 220 -21.00 26.93 -0.07
N ASP A 221 -20.15 26.51 -1.02
CA ASP A 221 -20.42 26.71 -2.47
C ASP A 221 -20.11 25.50 -3.39
N GLY A 222 -19.96 24.29 -2.86
CA GLY A 222 -20.21 23.05 -3.61
C GLY A 222 -19.37 22.74 -4.87
N ARG A 223 -18.31 23.48 -5.20
CA ARG A 223 -17.44 23.21 -6.36
C ARG A 223 -16.00 22.94 -5.94
N ARG A 224 -15.50 21.72 -6.22
CA ARG A 224 -14.07 21.39 -6.09
C ARG A 224 -13.29 21.91 -7.30
N PRO A 225 -12.24 22.72 -7.12
CA PRO A 225 -11.33 23.09 -8.21
C PRO A 225 -10.39 21.92 -8.54
N ARG A 226 -10.09 21.76 -9.83
CA ARG A 226 -8.97 20.92 -10.29
C ARG A 226 -7.67 21.74 -10.26
N PRO A 227 -6.56 21.23 -9.74
CA PRO A 227 -5.28 21.93 -9.84
C PRO A 227 -4.89 22.11 -11.32
N SER A 228 -4.34 23.28 -11.64
CA SER A 228 -3.94 23.63 -13.00
C SER A 228 -2.68 22.88 -13.42
N SER A 229 -2.69 22.30 -14.62
CA SER A 229 -1.62 21.52 -15.29
C SER A 229 -0.24 22.19 -15.38
N ARG A 230 -0.14 23.49 -15.05
CA ARG A 230 1.10 24.27 -15.13
C ARG A 230 2.01 24.11 -13.90
N ALA A 231 1.46 23.68 -12.76
CA ALA A 231 2.24 23.40 -11.55
C ALA A 231 2.85 21.98 -11.57
N GLU A 232 2.19 21.03 -12.24
CA GLU A 232 2.65 19.63 -12.38
C GLU A 232 3.93 19.51 -13.24
N ALA A 233 4.16 20.44 -14.16
CA ALA A 233 5.31 20.44 -15.06
C ALA A 233 6.62 20.96 -14.42
N ALA A 234 6.57 21.58 -13.24
CA ALA A 234 7.69 22.40 -12.73
C ALA A 234 8.73 21.63 -11.88
N LEU A 235 8.50 20.36 -11.52
CA LEU A 235 9.38 19.60 -10.60
C LEU A 235 10.05 18.35 -11.21
N GLY A 236 9.82 18.09 -12.50
CA GLY A 236 10.70 17.22 -13.31
C GLY A 236 10.89 15.77 -12.85
N VAL A 237 9.99 15.19 -12.03
CA VAL A 237 10.11 13.80 -11.60
C VAL A 237 9.74 12.87 -12.77
N THR A 238 10.69 12.05 -13.20
CA THR A 238 10.57 11.08 -14.30
C THR A 238 9.84 9.81 -13.89
N ASP A 239 9.34 9.04 -14.87
CA ASP A 239 8.74 7.73 -14.62
C ASP A 239 9.71 6.75 -13.94
N ALA A 240 11.00 6.83 -14.28
CA ALA A 240 12.05 6.00 -13.68
C ALA A 240 12.18 6.27 -12.17
N GLU A 241 12.15 7.54 -11.76
CA GLU A 241 12.23 7.93 -10.34
C GLU A 241 10.99 7.49 -9.55
N VAL A 242 9.81 7.50 -10.18
CA VAL A 242 8.59 6.97 -9.55
C VAL A 242 8.71 5.47 -9.36
N CYS A 243 9.10 4.73 -10.40
CA CYS A 243 9.32 3.29 -10.32
C CYS A 243 10.34 2.93 -9.23
N GLU A 244 11.47 3.63 -9.21
CA GLU A 244 12.52 3.46 -8.19
C GLU A 244 11.96 3.69 -6.78
N SER A 245 11.11 4.71 -6.59
CA SER A 245 10.46 4.93 -5.28
C SER A 245 9.58 3.76 -4.84
N PHE A 246 8.88 3.08 -5.75
CA PHE A 246 8.10 1.89 -5.39
C PHE A 246 9.00 0.69 -5.07
N VAL A 247 10.00 0.41 -5.92
CA VAL A 247 10.91 -0.73 -5.73
C VAL A 247 11.73 -0.56 -4.44
N SER A 248 12.35 0.60 -4.25
CA SER A 248 13.12 0.90 -3.03
C SER A 248 12.27 0.94 -1.76
N SER A 249 10.97 1.25 -1.86
CA SER A 249 10.09 1.28 -0.67
C SER A 249 9.95 -0.07 0.03
N VAL A 250 10.06 -1.17 -0.72
CA VAL A 250 9.93 -2.55 -0.20
C VAL A 250 11.26 -3.29 -0.04
N ALA A 251 12.36 -2.69 -0.54
CA ALA A 251 13.71 -3.16 -0.30
C ALA A 251 14.12 -2.96 1.19
N PRO A 252 15.18 -3.64 1.68
CA PRO A 252 15.71 -3.41 3.02
C PRO A 252 15.97 -1.92 3.28
N GLY A 253 15.41 -1.38 4.38
CA GLY A 253 15.48 0.04 4.74
C GLY A 253 14.41 0.93 4.10
N GLY A 254 13.60 0.40 3.18
CA GLY A 254 12.47 1.13 2.58
C GLY A 254 11.32 1.36 3.56
N PHE A 255 10.52 2.41 3.33
CA PHE A 255 9.45 2.79 4.25
C PHE A 255 8.29 1.76 4.30
N MET A 256 7.91 1.17 3.17
CA MET A 256 6.91 0.09 3.16
C MET A 256 7.46 -1.17 3.81
N ARG A 257 8.75 -1.48 3.60
CA ARG A 257 9.44 -2.57 4.29
C ARG A 257 9.39 -2.37 5.80
N GLY A 258 9.64 -1.15 6.28
CA GLY A 258 9.50 -0.80 7.70
C GLY A 258 8.09 -1.01 8.25
N LEU A 259 7.04 -0.66 7.49
CA LEU A 259 5.65 -0.92 7.88
C LEU A 259 5.37 -2.41 8.02
N LEU A 260 5.78 -3.21 7.02
CA LEU A 260 5.62 -4.67 7.03
C LEU A 260 6.44 -5.30 8.17
N ASP A 261 7.65 -4.80 8.45
CA ASP A 261 8.48 -5.33 9.53
C ASP A 261 7.93 -5.00 10.93
N ALA A 262 7.23 -3.88 11.07
CA ALA A 262 6.69 -3.42 12.34
C ALA A 262 5.21 -3.78 12.58
N GLY A 263 4.50 -4.20 11.53
CA GLY A 263 3.07 -4.49 11.55
C GLY A 263 2.72 -5.92 11.95
N GLN A 264 1.43 -6.14 12.18
CA GLN A 264 0.83 -7.43 12.53
C GLN A 264 -0.59 -7.56 11.93
N LEU A 265 -1.17 -8.76 11.93
CA LEU A 265 -2.50 -8.99 11.31
C LEU A 265 -3.65 -8.79 12.31
N ALA A 266 -3.42 -9.04 13.59
CA ALA A 266 -4.42 -8.87 14.63
C ALA A 266 -3.81 -8.42 15.97
N CYS A 267 -4.60 -7.79 16.82
CA CYS A 267 -4.20 -7.41 18.18
C CYS A 267 -5.41 -7.49 19.12
N ILE A 268 -5.19 -7.89 20.37
CA ILE A 268 -6.21 -7.79 21.42
C ILE A 268 -5.70 -6.93 22.56
N ILE A 269 -6.33 -5.76 22.75
CA ILE A 269 -6.07 -4.83 23.85
C ILE A 269 -7.27 -4.89 24.80
N GLY A 270 -7.03 -5.33 26.05
CA GLY A 270 -8.10 -5.64 26.98
C GLY A 270 -9.02 -6.75 26.43
N SER A 271 -10.29 -6.42 26.22
CA SER A 271 -11.30 -7.29 25.62
C SER A 271 -11.63 -6.95 24.16
N THR A 272 -10.91 -5.99 23.55
CA THR A 272 -11.20 -5.50 22.20
C THR A 272 -10.23 -6.11 21.19
N LEU A 273 -10.78 -6.73 20.14
CA LEU A 273 -10.05 -7.26 19.00
C LEU A 273 -9.92 -6.19 17.91
N PHE A 274 -8.70 -5.97 17.44
CA PHE A 274 -8.36 -5.12 16.31
C PHE A 274 -7.75 -5.97 15.20
N LEU A 275 -8.27 -5.80 13.98
CA LEU A 275 -7.79 -6.44 12.76
C LEU A 275 -8.30 -5.63 11.56
N HIS A 276 -7.69 -5.86 10.39
CA HIS A 276 -8.19 -5.31 9.14
C HIS A 276 -9.08 -6.34 8.42
N GLY A 277 -10.21 -5.90 7.89
CA GLY A 277 -11.17 -6.76 7.20
C GLY A 277 -12.25 -7.37 8.11
N GLY A 278 -12.99 -8.33 7.57
CA GLY A 278 -14.14 -8.95 8.24
C GLY A 278 -13.82 -10.29 8.89
N VAL A 279 -14.26 -10.49 10.14
CA VAL A 279 -14.20 -11.79 10.83
C VAL A 279 -15.29 -12.75 10.33
N GLN A 280 -16.41 -12.21 9.84
CA GLN A 280 -17.54 -12.98 9.36
C GLN A 280 -17.91 -12.56 7.94
N SER A 281 -18.17 -13.56 7.09
CA SER A 281 -18.68 -13.37 5.73
C SER A 281 -19.77 -14.39 5.43
N ARG A 282 -20.38 -14.31 4.24
CA ARG A 282 -21.32 -15.34 3.76
C ARG A 282 -20.70 -16.75 3.71
N GLY A 283 -19.37 -16.84 3.62
CA GLY A 283 -18.60 -18.10 3.61
C GLY A 283 -18.25 -18.64 5.00
N GLY A 284 -18.67 -17.97 6.08
CA GLY A 284 -18.45 -18.40 7.46
C GLY A 284 -17.61 -17.42 8.29
N CYS A 285 -17.15 -17.91 9.45
CA CYS A 285 -16.32 -17.18 10.39
C CYS A 285 -14.84 -17.51 10.16
N ALA A 286 -13.99 -16.49 10.09
CA ALA A 286 -12.54 -16.63 10.01
C ALA A 286 -11.89 -16.79 11.40
N LEU A 287 -12.62 -16.46 12.48
CA LEU A 287 -12.13 -16.59 13.85
C LEU A 287 -11.72 -18.04 14.13
N GLY A 288 -10.55 -18.22 14.74
CA GLY A 288 -9.99 -19.53 15.05
C GLY A 288 -9.28 -20.22 13.89
N ARG A 289 -9.39 -19.70 12.66
CA ARG A 289 -8.73 -20.27 11.48
C ARG A 289 -7.43 -19.54 11.18
N VAL A 290 -6.36 -20.31 11.00
CA VAL A 290 -5.04 -19.80 10.59
C VAL A 290 -4.66 -20.47 9.27
N PRO A 291 -4.28 -19.72 8.22
CA PRO A 291 -3.92 -20.32 6.95
C PRO A 291 -2.82 -21.39 7.08
N GLY A 292 -3.02 -22.53 6.41
CA GLY A 292 -2.07 -23.66 6.43
C GLY A 292 -2.07 -24.50 7.72
N ARG A 293 -2.91 -24.17 8.72
CA ARG A 293 -3.05 -24.94 9.96
C ARG A 293 -4.35 -25.74 9.95
N GLU A 294 -4.27 -27.01 10.36
CA GLU A 294 -5.45 -27.85 10.57
C GLU A 294 -6.13 -27.55 11.93
N GLY A 295 -7.46 -27.61 11.95
CA GLY A 295 -8.28 -27.36 13.15
C GLY A 295 -8.56 -25.88 13.43
N GLU A 296 -9.40 -25.63 14.46
CA GLU A 296 -9.79 -24.28 14.89
C GLU A 296 -9.24 -23.97 16.28
N VAL A 297 -8.59 -22.81 16.41
CA VAL A 297 -8.14 -22.24 17.68
C VAL A 297 -9.33 -21.63 18.41
N GLN A 298 -9.59 -22.09 19.63
CA GLN A 298 -10.83 -21.74 20.35
C GLN A 298 -10.78 -20.35 20.98
N SER A 299 -9.60 -19.90 21.43
CA SER A 299 -9.42 -18.61 22.07
C SER A 299 -9.12 -17.51 21.04
N PRO A 300 -9.84 -16.37 21.03
CA PRO A 300 -9.51 -15.25 20.16
C PRO A 300 -8.08 -14.72 20.34
N ARG A 301 -7.55 -14.78 21.56
CA ARG A 301 -6.18 -14.35 21.86
C ARG A 301 -5.15 -15.31 21.25
N GLU A 302 -5.33 -16.61 21.48
CA GLU A 302 -4.47 -17.63 20.87
C GLU A 302 -4.56 -17.60 19.34
N TRP A 303 -5.75 -17.30 18.80
CA TRP A 303 -5.94 -17.14 17.36
C TRP A 303 -5.18 -15.94 16.81
N ALA A 304 -5.29 -14.77 17.46
CA ALA A 304 -4.53 -13.58 17.07
C ALA A 304 -3.01 -13.82 17.13
N ASP A 305 -2.53 -14.46 18.20
CA ASP A 305 -1.12 -14.82 18.36
C ASP A 305 -0.65 -15.80 17.27
N ALA A 306 -1.46 -16.83 16.98
CA ALA A 306 -1.15 -17.78 15.92
C ALA A 306 -1.20 -17.17 14.51
N LEU A 307 -2.12 -16.24 14.26
CA LEU A 307 -2.22 -15.51 12.99
C LEU A 307 -1.01 -14.59 12.79
N ASN A 308 -0.56 -13.92 13.85
CA ASN A 308 0.65 -13.09 13.82
C ASN A 308 1.93 -13.92 13.69
N ALA A 309 1.99 -15.12 14.29
CA ALA A 309 3.10 -16.05 14.11
C ALA A 309 3.19 -16.52 12.66
N TRP A 310 2.06 -16.92 12.05
CA TRP A 310 2.00 -17.26 10.63
C TRP A 310 2.43 -16.08 9.74
N TYR A 311 1.99 -14.87 10.04
CA TYR A 311 2.46 -13.66 9.34
C TYR A 311 3.98 -13.50 9.41
N ALA A 312 4.57 -13.67 10.59
CA ALA A 312 6.01 -13.56 10.79
C ALA A 312 6.79 -14.60 9.98
N GLU A 313 6.28 -15.83 9.87
CA GLU A 313 6.84 -16.88 9.01
C GLU A 313 6.78 -16.49 7.53
N GLN A 314 5.62 -16.04 7.04
CA GLN A 314 5.46 -15.61 5.65
C GLN A 314 6.33 -14.39 5.29
N ARG A 315 6.49 -13.47 6.23
CA ARG A 315 7.38 -12.31 6.07
C ARG A 315 8.84 -12.73 6.06
N ALA A 316 9.27 -13.62 6.96
CA ALA A 316 10.63 -14.15 6.97
C ALA A 316 10.96 -14.89 5.66
N ASP A 317 10.00 -15.65 5.15
CA ASP A 317 10.13 -16.33 3.86
C ASP A 317 10.24 -15.34 2.69
N TRP A 318 9.42 -14.29 2.67
CA TRP A 318 9.56 -13.20 1.69
C TRP A 318 10.91 -12.48 1.78
N HIS A 319 11.44 -12.27 2.99
CA HIS A 319 12.77 -11.67 3.16
C HIS A 319 13.87 -12.56 2.58
N ALA A 320 13.76 -13.88 2.76
CA ALA A 320 14.72 -14.85 2.23
C ALA A 320 14.59 -15.03 0.71
N ARG A 321 13.36 -14.97 0.18
CA ARG A 321 13.02 -15.23 -1.23
C ARG A 321 12.11 -14.13 -1.79
N PRO A 322 12.60 -12.88 -1.93
CA PRO A 322 11.75 -11.74 -2.31
C PRO A 322 11.33 -11.77 -3.78
N GLY A 323 12.12 -12.42 -4.64
CA GLY A 323 11.84 -12.63 -6.05
C GLY A 323 11.24 -14.01 -6.33
N TRP A 324 11.15 -14.35 -7.62
CA TRP A 324 10.86 -15.70 -8.06
C TRP A 324 12.12 -16.56 -7.97
N GLU A 325 11.99 -17.83 -7.55
CA GLU A 325 13.11 -18.79 -7.59
C GLU A 325 13.54 -19.12 -9.04
N ASP A 326 12.57 -19.14 -9.94
CA ASP A 326 12.77 -19.26 -11.38
C ASP A 326 12.01 -18.12 -12.04
N GLU A 327 12.70 -17.17 -12.68
CA GLU A 327 12.04 -16.03 -13.34
C GLU A 327 11.16 -16.46 -14.53
N SER A 328 11.34 -17.68 -15.05
CA SER A 328 10.48 -18.31 -16.04
C SER A 328 9.20 -18.93 -15.44
N SER A 329 9.10 -19.03 -14.11
CA SER A 329 7.90 -19.47 -13.38
C SER A 329 6.63 -18.79 -13.91
N GLY A 330 5.55 -19.56 -14.05
CA GLY A 330 4.25 -19.08 -14.55
C GLY A 330 3.73 -17.79 -13.90
N PRO A 331 2.79 -17.08 -14.53
CA PRO A 331 2.38 -15.74 -14.10
C PRO A 331 1.67 -15.78 -12.75
N SER A 332 2.00 -14.88 -11.80
CA SER A 332 1.36 -14.74 -10.47
C SER A 332 -0.17 -14.66 -10.47
N PHE A 333 -0.73 -14.48 -11.66
CA PHE A 333 -2.12 -14.27 -11.95
C PHE A 333 -2.81 -15.51 -12.54
N ALA A 334 -2.13 -16.66 -12.65
CA ALA A 334 -2.74 -17.92 -13.02
C ALA A 334 -3.36 -18.61 -11.79
N ALA A 335 -4.60 -19.07 -11.92
CA ALA A 335 -5.30 -19.85 -10.89
C ALA A 335 -4.70 -21.26 -10.71
N ASP A 336 -4.12 -21.82 -11.77
CA ASP A 336 -3.62 -23.19 -11.81
C ASP A 336 -2.15 -23.30 -11.38
N LYS A 337 -1.90 -23.22 -10.07
CA LYS A 337 -0.95 -24.11 -9.40
C LYS A 337 -1.55 -24.50 -8.05
N THR A 338 -1.75 -25.80 -7.85
CA THR A 338 -2.37 -26.41 -6.67
C THR A 338 -1.59 -26.11 -5.39
N ALA A 339 -2.13 -26.52 -4.23
CA ALA A 339 -1.69 -26.18 -2.85
C ALA A 339 -0.18 -26.30 -2.51
N GLN A 340 0.65 -26.90 -3.36
CA GLN A 340 2.12 -26.99 -3.20
C GLN A 340 2.91 -26.14 -4.21
N GLY A 341 2.28 -25.57 -5.24
CA GLY A 341 2.95 -25.09 -6.45
C GLY A 341 3.23 -23.59 -6.54
N TRP A 342 2.68 -22.74 -5.68
CA TRP A 342 3.01 -21.31 -5.63
C TRP A 342 3.91 -20.91 -4.45
N ALA A 343 3.70 -21.53 -3.28
CA ALA A 343 4.51 -21.28 -2.08
C ALA A 343 5.99 -21.71 -2.25
N SER A 344 6.26 -22.62 -3.19
CA SER A 344 7.61 -23.02 -3.58
C SER A 344 8.29 -22.01 -4.50
N LEU A 345 7.57 -21.10 -5.17
CA LEU A 345 8.15 -20.28 -6.26
C LEU A 345 8.57 -18.87 -5.84
N ARG A 346 8.00 -18.34 -4.76
CA ARG A 346 8.41 -17.06 -4.14
C ARG A 346 8.04 -17.04 -2.67
N GLY A 347 8.80 -16.28 -1.89
CA GLY A 347 8.55 -16.12 -0.47
C GLY A 347 7.29 -15.30 -0.16
N GLY A 348 6.56 -15.70 0.88
CA GLY A 348 5.38 -14.98 1.37
C GLY A 348 4.16 -15.03 0.44
N HIS A 349 4.13 -15.97 -0.52
CA HIS A 349 3.02 -16.09 -1.48
C HIS A 349 1.66 -16.26 -0.78
N ALA A 350 1.58 -17.11 0.24
CA ALA A 350 0.31 -17.38 0.92
C ALA A 350 -0.23 -16.13 1.63
N LEU A 351 0.65 -15.24 2.09
CA LEU A 351 0.25 -13.97 2.68
C LEU A 351 -0.28 -12.97 1.63
N MET A 352 0.37 -12.88 0.46
CA MET A 352 -0.15 -12.05 -0.64
C MET A 352 -1.52 -12.56 -1.12
N ASP A 353 -1.71 -13.88 -1.07
CA ASP A 353 -2.96 -14.54 -1.42
C ASP A 353 -4.06 -14.35 -0.35
N TYR A 354 -3.67 -14.31 0.92
CA TYR A 354 -4.57 -13.94 2.02
C TYR A 354 -5.05 -12.48 1.91
N ALA A 355 -4.16 -11.57 1.49
CA ALA A 355 -4.40 -10.13 1.42
C ALA A 355 -4.96 -9.63 0.08
N ARG A 356 -5.70 -10.48 -0.65
CA ARG A 356 -6.29 -10.11 -1.94
C ARG A 356 -7.30 -8.97 -1.81
N VAL A 357 -7.28 -8.05 -2.76
CA VAL A 357 -8.27 -6.97 -2.83
C VAL A 357 -9.61 -7.56 -3.28
N PRO A 358 -10.72 -7.34 -2.57
CA PRO A 358 -12.04 -7.78 -2.99
C PRO A 358 -12.43 -7.16 -4.36
N PRO A 359 -13.20 -7.89 -5.20
CA PRO A 359 -13.63 -7.42 -6.52
C PRO A 359 -14.73 -6.34 -6.51
#